data_AF-A0A7X1PCC3-F1
#
_entry.id   AF-A0A7X1PCC3-F1
#
_cell.length_a   1.000
_cell.length_b   1.000
_cell.length_c   1.000
_cell.angle_alpha   90.00
_cell.angle_beta   90.00
_cell.angle_gamma   90.00
#
_symmetry.space_group_name_H-M   'P 1'
#
loop_
_entity.id
_entity.type
_entity.pdbx_description
1 polymer ?
#
loop_
_entity_poly.entity_id
_entity_poly.type
_entity_poly.pdbx_seq_one_letter_code
_entity_poly.pdbx_strand_id
1 'polypeptide(L)'
;MQDALVDGEATVEELTVTRSEVHRLHRALAALSEHQRTAIELQLAGWSIEDSASAMGRSAAAVKMLRARAVANLRSALGERSDAPGKGVN
;
A
#
# COMPACT_ATOMS: atom_id res chain seq x y z
N MET A 1 18.10 -0.70 -35.75
CA MET A 1 17.96 -1.32 -34.42
C MET A 1 18.26 -0.27 -33.38
N GLN A 2 17.21 0.38 -32.87
CA GLN A 2 17.01 0.68 -31.46
C GLN A 2 15.63 1.34 -31.35
N ASP A 3 14.75 0.61 -30.68
CA ASP A 3 13.40 0.98 -30.28
C ASP A 3 13.37 2.38 -29.71
N ALA A 4 12.54 3.23 -30.31
CA ALA A 4 12.03 4.39 -29.64
C ALA A 4 11.25 3.90 -28.42
N LEU A 5 11.75 4.21 -27.22
CA LEU A 5 10.95 4.17 -25.99
C LEU A 5 9.84 5.19 -26.17
N VAL A 6 8.77 4.77 -26.83
CA VAL A 6 7.49 5.45 -26.81
C VAL A 6 7.01 5.28 -25.38
N ASP A 7 7.31 6.27 -24.54
CA ASP A 7 6.39 6.65 -23.46
C ASP A 7 5.08 6.95 -24.17
N GLY A 8 4.28 5.89 -24.35
CA GLY A 8 2.95 6.00 -24.92
C GLY A 8 2.24 7.04 -24.09
N GLU A 9 1.83 8.13 -24.73
CA GLU A 9 1.07 9.19 -24.11
C GLU A 9 -0.11 8.52 -23.41
N ALA A 10 0.01 8.37 -22.08
CA ALA A 10 -0.96 7.63 -21.30
C ALA A 10 -2.31 8.25 -21.62
N THR A 11 -3.24 7.41 -22.06
CA THR A 11 -4.53 7.91 -22.53
C THR A 11 -5.19 8.71 -21.40
N VAL A 12 -6.06 9.67 -21.73
CA VAL A 12 -6.77 10.46 -20.70
C VAL A 12 -7.50 9.55 -19.69
N GLU A 13 -7.99 8.40 -20.17
CA GLU A 13 -8.59 7.36 -19.34
C GLU A 13 -7.57 6.72 -18.38
N GLU A 14 -6.40 6.34 -18.88
CA GLU A 14 -5.31 5.76 -18.10
C GLU A 14 -4.78 6.73 -17.03
N LEU A 15 -4.56 8.00 -17.38
CA LEU A 15 -4.20 9.06 -16.43
C LEU A 15 -5.26 9.25 -15.33
N THR A 16 -6.54 9.11 -15.69
CA THR A 16 -7.67 9.21 -14.75
C THR A 16 -7.70 8.02 -13.79
N VAL A 17 -7.48 6.81 -14.31
CA VAL A 17 -7.37 5.58 -13.51
C VAL A 17 -6.20 5.70 -12.53
N THR A 18 -4.99 6.06 -12.99
CA THR A 18 -3.81 6.26 -12.13
C THR A 18 -4.08 7.29 -11.04
N ARG A 19 -4.66 8.45 -11.39
CA ARG A 19 -4.99 9.49 -10.40
C ARG A 19 -6.01 8.99 -9.36
N SER A 20 -6.97 8.16 -9.78
CA SER A 20 -7.96 7.57 -8.87
C SER A 20 -7.34 6.53 -7.93
N GLU A 21 -6.34 5.78 -8.37
CA GLU A 21 -5.63 4.77 -7.58
C GLU A 21 -4.70 5.40 -6.57
N VAL A 22 -3.92 6.41 -6.99
CA VAL A 22 -3.10 7.22 -6.09
C VAL A 22 -3.98 7.86 -5.01
N HIS A 23 -5.13 8.44 -5.38
CA HIS A 23 -6.04 9.01 -4.39
C HIS A 23 -6.57 7.97 -3.40
N ARG A 24 -6.94 6.77 -3.88
CA ARG A 24 -7.37 5.65 -3.02
C ARG A 24 -6.27 5.21 -2.06
N LEU A 25 -5.04 5.08 -2.53
CA LEU A 25 -3.88 4.77 -1.72
C LEU A 25 -3.63 5.83 -0.64
N HIS A 26 -3.66 7.11 -1.01
CA HIS A 26 -3.48 8.21 -0.07
C HIS A 26 -4.58 8.21 1.02
N ARG A 27 -5.84 7.94 0.66
CA ARG A 27 -6.93 7.81 1.64
C ARG A 27 -6.73 6.59 2.55
N ALA A 28 -6.33 5.45 2.01
CA ALA A 28 -6.04 4.25 2.79
C ALA A 28 -4.90 4.48 3.79
N LEU A 29 -3.82 5.14 3.35
CA LEU A 29 -2.71 5.53 4.21
C LEU A 29 -3.13 6.55 5.27
N ALA A 30 -4.00 7.51 4.93
CA ALA A 30 -4.52 8.50 5.87
C ALA A 30 -5.42 7.87 6.97
N ALA A 31 -6.06 6.74 6.69
CA ALA A 31 -6.89 6.02 7.65
C ALA A 31 -6.09 5.23 8.72
N LEU A 32 -4.78 5.05 8.52
CA LEU A 32 -3.92 4.45 9.53
C LEU A 32 -3.70 5.42 10.68
N SER A 33 -3.74 4.89 11.92
CA SER A 33 -3.23 5.66 13.06
C SER A 33 -1.73 5.90 12.91
N GLU A 34 -1.21 6.94 13.56
CA GLU A 34 0.22 7.26 13.51
C GLU A 34 1.09 6.06 13.88
N HIS A 35 0.74 5.33 14.94
CA HIS A 35 1.47 4.13 15.34
C HIS A 35 1.37 2.97 14.33
N GLN A 36 0.24 2.82 13.64
CA GLN A 36 0.11 1.83 12.57
C GLN A 36 0.99 2.20 11.37
N ARG A 37 1.01 3.48 11.01
CA ARG A 37 1.84 4.01 9.92
C ARG A 37 3.32 3.81 10.21
N THR A 38 3.82 4.27 11.36
CA THR A 38 5.22 4.09 11.77
C THR A 38 5.63 2.62 11.80
N ALA A 39 4.78 1.72 12.30
CA ALA A 39 5.09 0.30 12.36
C ALA A 39 5.25 -0.35 10.96
N ILE A 40 4.50 0.14 9.96
CA ILE A 40 4.61 -0.30 8.56
C ILE A 40 5.79 0.35 7.86
N GLU A 41 6.06 1.64 8.08
CA GLU A 41 7.23 2.33 7.52
C GLU A 41 8.53 1.63 7.93
N LEU A 42 8.66 1.28 9.21
CA LEU A 42 9.81 0.52 9.71
C LEU A 42 9.88 -0.89 9.10
N GLN A 43 8.74 -1.56 8.93
CA GLN A 43 8.69 -2.85 8.24
C GLN A 43 9.21 -2.75 6.80
N LEU A 44 8.75 -1.74 6.05
CA LEU A 44 9.15 -1.52 4.66
C LEU A 44 10.62 -1.10 4.54
N ALA A 45 11.14 -0.43 5.55
CA ALA A 45 12.57 -0.14 5.70
C ALA A 45 13.41 -1.36 6.11
N GLY A 46 12.80 -2.55 6.26
CA GLY A 46 13.49 -3.80 6.57
C GLY A 46 13.77 -4.03 8.06
N TRP A 47 13.21 -3.22 8.97
CA TRP A 47 13.47 -3.35 10.40
C TRP A 47 12.79 -4.60 10.97
N SER A 48 13.52 -5.29 11.85
CA SER A 48 12.98 -6.39 12.65
C SER A 48 11.86 -5.90 13.56
N ILE A 49 11.08 -6.83 14.12
CA ILE A 49 10.01 -6.49 15.06
C ILE A 49 10.61 -5.93 16.35
N GLU A 50 11.74 -6.47 16.76
CA GLU A 50 12.48 -6.12 17.98
C GLU A 50 13.07 -4.72 17.87
N ASP A 51 13.72 -4.39 16.75
CA ASP A 51 14.27 -3.05 16.51
C ASP A 51 13.15 -2.00 16.40
N SER A 52 12.05 -2.36 15.74
CA SER A 52 10.87 -1.50 15.66
C SER A 52 10.23 -1.28 17.03
N ALA A 53 10.17 -2.31 17.87
CA ALA A 53 9.64 -2.22 19.23
C ALA A 53 10.49 -1.29 20.09
N SER A 54 11.82 -1.41 19.99
CA SER A 54 12.78 -0.53 20.65
C SER A 54 12.62 0.93 20.18
N ALA A 55 12.60 1.16 18.86
CA ALA A 55 12.45 2.49 18.28
C ALA A 55 11.11 3.17 18.63
N MET A 56 10.04 2.38 18.75
CA MET A 56 8.70 2.89 19.07
C MET A 56 8.41 2.98 20.58
N GLY A 57 9.33 2.53 21.46
CA GLY A 57 9.09 2.47 22.91
C GLY A 57 7.93 1.53 23.28
N ARG A 58 7.77 0.40 22.58
CA ARG A 58 6.66 -0.55 22.71
C ARG A 58 7.15 -1.98 22.85
N SER A 59 6.25 -2.91 23.21
CA SER A 59 6.58 -4.34 23.18
C SER A 59 6.54 -4.91 21.76
N ALA A 60 7.30 -5.98 21.51
CA ALA A 60 7.28 -6.71 20.24
C ALA A 60 5.87 -7.22 19.87
N ALA A 61 5.08 -7.65 20.87
CA ALA A 61 3.69 -8.06 20.67
C ALA A 61 2.80 -6.89 20.21
N ALA A 62 2.98 -5.69 20.78
CA ALA A 62 2.25 -4.50 20.36
C ALA A 62 2.59 -4.11 18.90
N VAL A 63 3.87 -4.18 18.52
CA VAL A 63 4.31 -3.91 17.13
C VAL A 63 3.72 -4.93 16.15
N LYS A 64 3.73 -6.24 16.49
CA LYS A 64 3.06 -7.27 15.68
C LYS A 64 1.59 -6.94 15.44
N MET A 65 0.87 -6.54 16.49
CA MET A 65 -0.54 -6.16 16.39
C MET A 65 -0.75 -4.88 15.57
N LEU A 66 0.12 -3.89 15.70
CA LEU A 66 0.07 -2.66 14.90
C LEU A 66 0.25 -2.96 13.41
N ARG A 67 1.27 -3.74 13.05
CA ARG A 67 1.51 -4.17 11.66
C ARG A 67 0.33 -4.96 11.10
N ALA A 68 -0.17 -5.95 11.84
CA ALA A 68 -1.31 -6.77 11.42
C ALA A 68 -2.57 -5.93 11.17
N ARG A 69 -2.90 -5.02 12.10
CA ARG A 69 -4.06 -4.12 11.97
C ARG A 69 -3.88 -3.12 10.83
N ALA A 70 -2.68 -2.59 10.64
CA ALA A 70 -2.38 -1.68 9.53
C ALA A 70 -2.62 -2.37 8.19
N VAL A 71 -2.09 -3.59 7.99
CA VAL A 71 -2.32 -4.38 6.77
C VAL A 71 -3.80 -4.71 6.57
N ALA A 72 -4.53 -5.08 7.64
CA ALA A 72 -5.97 -5.34 7.55
C ALA A 72 -6.75 -4.09 7.11
N ASN A 73 -6.44 -2.93 7.69
CA ASN A 73 -7.07 -1.66 7.32
C ASN A 73 -6.75 -1.25 5.88
N LEU A 74 -5.50 -1.42 5.44
CA LEU A 74 -5.10 -1.15 4.06
C LEU A 74 -5.83 -2.08 3.08
N ARG A 75 -5.91 -3.38 3.39
CA ARG A 75 -6.68 -4.34 2.58
C ARG A 75 -8.16 -3.98 2.50
N SER A 76 -8.78 -3.58 3.62
CA SER A 76 -10.18 -3.15 3.61
C SER A 76 -10.39 -1.90 2.76
N ALA A 77 -9.49 -0.91 2.86
CA ALA A 77 -9.61 0.35 2.14
C ALA A 77 -9.33 0.23 0.63
N LEU A 78 -8.52 -0.76 0.23
CA LEU A 78 -8.15 -0.99 -1.17
C LEU A 78 -8.99 -2.10 -1.84
N GLY A 79 -9.51 -3.05 -1.05
CA GLY A 79 -10.22 -4.25 -1.50
C GLY A 79 -11.64 -4.02 -2.03
N GLU A 80 -12.19 -2.81 -1.90
CA GLU A 80 -13.50 -2.47 -2.49
C GLU A 80 -13.45 -2.32 -4.03
N ARG A 81 -12.28 -2.42 -4.68
CA ARG A 81 -12.14 -2.50 -6.15
C ARG A 81 -10.93 -3.33 -6.60
N SER A 82 -10.91 -4.63 -6.31
CA SER A 82 -9.99 -5.56 -7.00
C SER A 82 -10.70 -6.62 -7.87
N ASP A 83 -12.01 -6.49 -8.10
CA ASP A 83 -12.82 -7.31 -9.04
C ASP A 83 -13.73 -6.36 -9.86
N ALA A 84 -13.88 -6.42 -11.19
CA ALA A 84 -13.55 -7.40 -12.26
C ALA A 84 -13.64 -6.73 -13.68
N PRO A 85 -13.52 -7.39 -14.86
CA PRO A 85 -13.08 -8.77 -15.19
C PRO A 85 -12.04 -8.86 -16.36
N GLY A 86 -11.06 -9.77 -16.24
CA GLY A 86 -10.09 -10.08 -17.31
C GLY A 86 -10.21 -11.52 -17.84
N LYS A 87 -11.14 -11.73 -18.78
CA LYS A 87 -11.17 -12.75 -19.86
C LYS A 87 -10.45 -14.10 -19.60
N GLY A 88 -11.21 -15.09 -19.11
CA GLY A 88 -10.95 -16.51 -19.35
C GLY A 88 -11.89 -17.03 -20.43
N VAL A 89 -11.44 -17.00 -21.68
CA VAL A 89 -12.02 -17.78 -22.78
C VAL A 89 -11.29 -19.12 -22.84
N ASN A 90 -11.97 -20.21 -22.51
CA ASN A 90 -12.05 -21.43 -23.33
C ASN A 90 -13.13 -22.36 -22.74
#